data_AF-A0A3C0UI86-F1
#
_entry.id   AF-A0A3C0UI86-F1
#
_cell.length_a   1.000
_cell.length_b   1.000
_cell.length_c   1.000
_cell.angle_alpha   90.00
_cell.angle_beta   90.00
_cell.angle_gamma   90.00
#
_symmetry.space_group_name_H-M   'P 1'
#
loop_
_entity.id
_entity.type
_entity.pdbx_description
1 polymer ?
#
loop_
_entity_poly.entity_id
_entity_poly.type
_entity_poly.pdbx_seq_one_letter_code
_entity_poly.pdbx_strand_id
1 'polypeptide(L)'
;YRLERDKVRSERSDLIRDILKNAKTDDMRQKAQESVLKMALDKQRESEMENLIKARGFSDALVFVRENSVSAVVKTSTLSREEVIQVADAISRVTGVKAEDITISAKP
;
A
#
# COMPACT_ATOMS: atom_id res chain seq x y z
N TYR A 1 -1.49 3.29 13.68
CA TYR A 1 -1.64 2.85 12.27
C TYR A 1 -1.81 4.00 11.27
N ARG A 2 -2.92 4.76 11.25
CA ARG A 2 -3.03 5.93 10.33
C ARG A 2 -1.95 6.99 10.59
N LEU A 3 -1.68 7.30 11.85
CA LEU A 3 -0.68 8.30 12.26
C LEU A 3 0.77 7.88 11.95
N GLU A 4 1.11 6.63 12.24
CA GLU A 4 2.41 6.04 11.90
C GLU A 4 2.65 6.00 10.39
N ARG A 5 1.62 5.69 9.60
CA ARG A 5 1.68 5.72 8.13
C ARG A 5 1.98 7.12 7.62
N ASP A 6 1.30 8.13 8.17
CA ASP A 6 1.48 9.52 7.73
C ASP A 6 2.88 10.03 8.08
N LYS A 7 3.39 9.62 9.25
CA LYS A 7 4.74 9.94 9.71
C LYS A 7 5.82 9.30 8.83
N VAL A 8 5.76 7.98 8.61
CA VAL A 8 6.71 7.26 7.75
C VAL A 8 6.67 7.76 6.30
N ARG A 9 5.50 8.18 5.81
CA ARG A 9 5.36 8.76 4.47
C ARG A 9 5.93 10.16 4.36
N SER A 10 5.73 10.99 5.38
CA SER A 10 6.34 12.31 5.44
C SER A 10 7.86 12.17 5.49
N GLU A 11 8.38 11.34 6.40
CA GLU A 11 9.82 11.09 6.54
C GLU A 11 10.46 10.57 5.25
N ARG A 12 9.81 9.64 4.54
CA ARG A 12 10.28 9.17 3.23
C ARG A 12 10.23 10.25 2.15
N SER A 13 9.16 11.03 2.11
CA SER A 13 9.02 12.11 1.12
C SER A 13 10.05 13.21 1.34
N ASP A 14 10.33 13.54 2.61
CA ASP A 14 11.35 14.51 2.99
C ASP A 14 12.77 13.99 2.69
N LEU A 15 13.07 12.73 2.99
CA LEU A 15 14.34 12.09 2.59
C LEU A 15 14.56 12.14 1.08
N ILE A 16 13.54 11.83 0.29
CA ILE A 16 13.66 11.82 -1.17
C ILE A 16 13.78 13.24 -1.73
N ARG A 17 13.07 14.21 -1.17
CA ARG A 17 13.28 15.63 -1.51
C ARG A 17 14.69 16.09 -1.17
N ASP A 18 15.21 15.68 -0.03
CA ASP A 18 16.57 16.03 0.39
C ASP A 18 17.61 15.40 -0.52
N ILE A 19 17.43 14.13 -0.90
CA ILE A 19 18.27 13.45 -1.91
C ILE A 19 18.18 14.17 -3.25
N LEU A 20 16.99 14.54 -3.74
CA LEU A 20 16.84 15.28 -5.00
C LEU A 20 17.54 16.65 -4.95
N LYS A 21 17.47 17.34 -3.80
CA LYS A 21 18.08 18.65 -3.58
C LYS A 21 19.61 18.55 -3.46
N ASN A 22 20.11 17.47 -2.86
CA ASN A 22 21.54 17.21 -2.64
C ASN A 22 22.15 16.25 -3.67
N ALA A 23 21.42 15.85 -4.71
CA ALA A 23 21.90 14.93 -5.75
C ALA A 23 23.05 15.56 -6.53
N LYS A 24 24.27 15.07 -6.26
CA LYS A 24 25.51 15.53 -6.90
C LYS A 24 25.77 14.89 -8.26
N THR A 25 25.08 13.79 -8.56
CA THR A 25 25.21 13.03 -9.80
C THR A 25 23.84 12.72 -10.40
N ASP A 26 23.78 12.59 -11.73
CA ASP A 26 22.53 12.27 -12.43
C ASP A 26 21.98 10.87 -12.05
N ASP A 27 22.85 9.92 -11.70
CA ASP A 27 22.45 8.57 -11.22
C ASP A 27 21.65 8.63 -9.90
N MET A 28 22.08 9.48 -8.95
CA MET A 28 21.34 9.72 -7.70
C MET A 28 19.99 10.38 -7.97
N ARG A 29 19.95 11.29 -8.94
CA ARG A 29 18.75 12.02 -9.33
C ARG A 29 17.74 11.08 -10.01
N GLN A 30 18.21 10.18 -10.88
CA GLN A 30 17.39 9.12 -11.51
C GLN A 30 16.84 8.14 -10.47
N LYS A 31 17.68 7.61 -9.57
CA LYS A 31 17.21 6.68 -8.52
C LYS A 31 16.14 7.30 -7.63
N ALA A 32 16.31 8.57 -7.27
CA ALA A 32 15.31 9.29 -6.49
C ALA A 32 14.01 9.46 -7.28
N GLN A 33 14.08 9.83 -8.56
CA GLN A 33 12.90 9.92 -9.43
C GLN A 33 12.19 8.58 -9.62
N GLU A 34 12.92 7.48 -9.83
CA GLU A 34 12.35 6.13 -9.89
C GLU A 34 11.66 5.76 -8.57
N SER A 35 12.26 6.08 -7.42
CA SER A 35 11.62 5.87 -6.11
C SER A 35 10.33 6.67 -5.96
N VAL A 36 10.28 7.93 -6.40
CA VAL A 36 9.04 8.73 -6.41
C VAL A 36 7.99 8.08 -7.28
N LEU A 37 8.36 7.67 -8.50
CA LEU A 37 7.44 7.02 -9.43
C LEU A 37 6.90 5.71 -8.86
N LYS A 38 7.77 4.88 -8.26
CA LYS A 38 7.40 3.62 -7.61
C LYS A 38 6.41 3.88 -6.46
N MET A 39 6.68 4.87 -5.59
CA MET A 39 5.75 5.25 -4.53
C MET A 39 4.40 5.76 -5.06
N ALA A 40 4.40 6.52 -6.17
CA ALA A 40 3.15 7.00 -6.78
C ALA A 40 2.33 5.83 -7.35
N LEU A 41 2.98 4.89 -8.04
CA LEU A 41 2.36 3.68 -8.56
C LEU A 41 1.81 2.79 -7.44
N ASP A 42 2.58 2.59 -6.37
CA ASP A 42 2.13 1.82 -5.21
C ASP A 42 0.92 2.49 -4.54
N LYS A 43 0.94 3.82 -4.38
CA LYS A 43 -0.19 4.57 -3.82
C LYS A 43 -1.44 4.45 -4.70
N GLN A 44 -1.29 4.44 -6.02
CA GLN A 44 -2.41 4.23 -6.94
C GLN A 44 -2.98 2.81 -6.79
N ARG A 45 -2.12 1.78 -6.74
CA ARG A 45 -2.53 0.39 -6.51
C ARG A 45 -3.22 0.20 -5.17
N GLU A 46 -2.69 0.78 -4.11
CA GLU A 46 -3.33 0.81 -2.78
C GLU A 46 -4.75 1.37 -2.88
N SER A 47 -4.90 2.55 -3.50
CA SER A 47 -6.20 3.20 -3.64
C SER A 47 -7.18 2.37 -4.48
N GLU A 48 -6.72 1.70 -5.53
CA GLU A 48 -7.55 0.84 -6.37
C GLU A 48 -8.06 -0.37 -5.59
N MET A 49 -7.18 -1.03 -4.81
CA MET A 49 -7.55 -2.14 -3.95
C MET A 49 -8.50 -1.70 -2.83
N GLU A 50 -8.25 -0.56 -2.19
CA GLU A 50 -9.15 0.01 -1.20
C GLU A 50 -10.55 0.25 -1.78
N ASN A 51 -10.62 0.75 -3.02
CA ASN A 51 -11.89 0.97 -3.71
C ASN A 51 -12.61 -0.34 -4.05
N LEU A 52 -11.86 -1.36 -4.50
CA LEU A 52 -12.40 -2.70 -4.76
C LEU A 52 -12.95 -3.35 -3.48
N ILE A 53 -12.25 -3.19 -2.36
CA ILE A 53 -12.72 -3.69 -1.07
C ILE A 53 -13.97 -2.92 -0.63
N LYS A 54 -13.98 -1.59 -0.73
CA LYS A 54 -15.17 -0.76 -0.45
C LYS A 54 -16.38 -1.15 -1.29
N ALA A 55 -16.17 -1.43 -2.58
CA ALA A 55 -17.23 -1.88 -3.49
C ALA A 55 -17.85 -3.24 -3.11
N ARG A 56 -17.15 -4.05 -2.29
CA ARG A 56 -17.67 -5.33 -1.78
C ARG A 56 -18.52 -5.19 -0.51
N GLY A 57 -18.65 -3.97 0.05
CA GLY A 57 -19.50 -3.70 1.21
C GLY A 57 -18.75 -3.32 2.48
N PHE A 58 -17.42 -3.19 2.44
CA PHE A 58 -16.65 -2.71 3.58
C PHE A 58 -16.69 -1.19 3.69
N SER A 59 -16.97 -0.66 4.88
CA SER A 59 -17.07 0.79 5.11
C SER A 59 -15.73 1.51 4.97
N ASP A 60 -14.65 0.91 5.45
CA ASP A 60 -13.30 1.43 5.25
C ASP A 60 -12.30 0.28 5.10
N ALA A 61 -11.32 0.47 4.24
CA ALA A 61 -10.27 -0.49 3.96
C ALA A 61 -8.98 0.27 3.73
N LEU A 62 -7.88 -0.29 4.20
CA LEU A 62 -6.55 0.27 4.10
C LEU A 62 -5.63 -0.82 3.58
N VAL A 63 -5.06 -0.63 2.40
CA VAL A 63 -4.15 -1.62 1.79
C VAL A 63 -2.74 -1.05 1.80
N PHE A 64 -1.78 -1.91 2.09
CA PHE A 64 -0.37 -1.59 2.15
C PHE A 64 0.38 -2.52 1.22
N VAL A 65 0.97 -1.95 0.18
CA VAL A 65 1.88 -2.70 -0.69
C VAL A 65 3.30 -2.52 -0.16
N ARG A 66 3.98 -3.61 0.14
CA ARG A 66 5.44 -3.68 0.34
C ARG A 66 6.05 -4.42 -0.84
N GLU A 67 7.37 -4.38 -0.97
CA GLU A 67 8.08 -4.89 -2.15
C GLU A 67 7.75 -6.35 -2.50
N ASN A 68 7.46 -7.20 -1.50
CA ASN A 68 7.09 -8.60 -1.71
C ASN A 68 5.84 -9.05 -0.95
N SER A 69 5.17 -8.17 -0.20
CA SER A 69 4.02 -8.55 0.62
C SER A 69 2.97 -7.47 0.67
N VAL A 70 1.71 -7.87 0.82
CA VAL A 70 0.60 -6.94 0.91
C VAL A 70 -0.11 -7.13 2.24
N SER A 71 -0.39 -6.03 2.93
CA SER A 71 -1.19 -6.05 4.15
C SER A 71 -2.47 -5.27 3.94
N ALA A 72 -3.62 -5.91 4.13
CA ALA A 72 -4.92 -5.24 4.10
C ALA A 72 -5.51 -5.18 5.50
N VAL A 73 -5.94 -3.99 5.90
CA VAL A 73 -6.62 -3.73 7.15
C VAL A 73 -8.03 -3.26 6.81
N VAL A 74 -9.03 -3.99 7.25
CA VAL A 74 -10.43 -3.71 6.92
C VAL A 74 -11.17 -3.29 8.17
N LYS A 75 -11.91 -2.19 8.08
CA LYS A 75 -12.72 -1.68 9.18
C LYS A 75 -14.08 -2.36 9.18
N THR A 76 -14.16 -3.45 9.94
CA THR A 76 -15.38 -4.25 10.10
C THR A 76 -15.36 -4.92 11.47
N SER A 77 -16.55 -5.08 12.06
CA SER A 77 -16.74 -5.75 13.34
C SER A 77 -16.50 -7.26 13.24
N THR A 78 -16.78 -7.84 12.07
CA THR A 78 -16.64 -9.27 11.79
C THR A 78 -16.13 -9.46 10.37
N LEU A 79 -15.14 -10.34 10.20
CA LEU A 79 -14.60 -10.70 8.90
C LEU A 79 -14.71 -12.21 8.76
N SER A 80 -15.59 -12.64 7.86
CA SER A 80 -15.86 -14.03 7.58
C SER A 80 -14.71 -14.64 6.77
N ARG A 81 -14.53 -15.95 6.84
CA ARG A 81 -13.47 -16.62 6.06
C ARG A 81 -13.63 -16.39 4.55
N GLU A 82 -14.88 -16.35 4.07
CA GLU A 82 -15.21 -16.04 2.68
C GLU A 82 -14.80 -14.62 2.29
N GLU A 83 -15.03 -13.65 3.18
CA GLU A 83 -14.61 -12.25 3.00
C GLU A 83 -13.08 -12.11 2.93
N VAL A 84 -12.36 -12.80 3.82
CA VAL A 84 -10.88 -12.86 3.79
C VAL A 84 -10.41 -13.39 2.42
N ILE A 85 -10.98 -14.49 1.96
CA ILE A 85 -10.59 -15.11 0.68
C ILE A 85 -10.88 -14.15 -0.49
N GLN A 86 -12.07 -13.52 -0.51
CA GLN A 86 -12.43 -12.57 -1.55
C GLN A 86 -11.51 -11.34 -1.58
N VAL A 87 -11.13 -10.81 -0.42
CA VAL A 87 -10.20 -9.70 -0.31
C VAL A 87 -8.80 -10.11 -0.76
N ALA A 88 -8.30 -11.27 -0.30
CA ALA A 88 -7.00 -11.79 -0.71
C ALA A 88 -6.93 -12.00 -2.24
N ASP A 89 -7.99 -12.56 -2.82
CA ASP A 89 -8.12 -12.82 -4.25
C ASP A 89 -8.22 -11.52 -5.08
N ALA A 90 -8.90 -10.49 -4.57
CA ALA A 90 -8.91 -9.16 -5.17
C ALA A 90 -7.51 -8.51 -5.16
N ILE A 91 -6.82 -8.57 -4.01
CA ILE A 91 -5.46 -8.05 -3.87
C ILE A 91 -4.51 -8.79 -4.81
N SER A 92 -4.56 -10.12 -4.80
CA SER A 92 -3.70 -10.96 -5.64
C SER A 92 -3.88 -10.67 -7.13
N ARG A 93 -5.11 -10.44 -7.59
CA ARG A 93 -5.37 -10.02 -8.98
C ARG A 93 -4.78 -8.67 -9.36
N VAL A 94 -4.80 -7.70 -8.44
CA VAL A 94 -4.32 -6.33 -8.73
C VAL A 94 -2.80 -6.22 -8.63
N THR A 95 -2.20 -6.92 -7.66
CA THR A 95 -0.78 -6.78 -7.33
C THR A 95 0.08 -7.94 -7.81
N GLY A 96 -0.52 -9.09 -8.16
CA GLY A 96 0.21 -10.29 -8.58
C GLY A 96 0.94 -11.02 -7.46
N VAL A 97 0.85 -10.56 -6.20
CA VAL A 97 1.40 -11.30 -5.05
C VAL A 97 0.56 -12.53 -4.77
N LYS A 98 1.24 -13.57 -4.29
CA LYS A 98 0.61 -14.80 -3.84
C LYS A 98 -0.13 -14.60 -2.54
N ALA A 99 -1.16 -15.40 -2.30
CA ALA A 99 -1.93 -15.36 -1.05
C ALA A 99 -1.08 -15.61 0.21
N GLU A 100 0.04 -16.33 0.10
CA GLU A 100 0.99 -16.57 1.19
C GLU A 100 1.65 -15.27 1.71
N ASP A 101 1.79 -14.26 0.85
CA ASP A 101 2.37 -12.95 1.17
C ASP A 101 1.31 -11.89 1.50
N ILE A 102 0.02 -12.28 1.58
CA ILE A 102 -1.10 -11.39 1.86
C ILE A 102 -1.54 -11.54 3.32
N THR A 103 -1.40 -10.47 4.11
CA THR A 103 -1.86 -10.42 5.50
C THR A 103 -3.14 -9.60 5.59
N ILE A 104 -4.23 -10.20 6.08
CA ILE A 104 -5.52 -9.51 6.27
C ILE A 104 -5.80 -9.37 7.76
N SER A 105 -6.13 -8.15 8.20
CA SER A 105 -6.46 -7.84 9.59
C SER A 105 -7.79 -7.11 9.67
N ALA A 106 -8.71 -7.63 10.48
CA ALA A 106 -9.96 -6.96 10.80
C ALA A 106 -9.74 -6.04 12.01
N LYS A 107 -10.26 -4.81 11.96
CA LYS A 107 -10.38 -3.96 13.16
C LYS A 107 -11.78 -3.33 13.24
N PRO A 108 -12.42 -3.33 14.43
CA PRO A 108 -13.65 -2.59 14.66
C PRO A 108 -13.42 -1.07 14.61
#